data_AF-A0A9N9DYZ2-F1
#
_entry.id   AF-A0A9N9DYZ2-F1
#
_cell.length_a   1.000
_cell.length_b   1.000
_cell.length_c   1.000
_cell.angle_alpha   90.00
_cell.angle_beta   90.00
_cell.angle_gamma   90.00
#
_symmetry.space_group_name_H-M   'P 1'
#
loop_
_entity.id
_entity.type
_entity.pdbx_description
1 polymer ?
#
loop_
_entity_poly.entity_id
_entity_poly.type
_entity_poly.pdbx_seq_one_letter_code
_entity_poly.pdbx_strand_id
1 'polypeptide(L)'
;MNNVEERNRLIGTLAGIGMNVNNVIGAGIFTTPGMVWKSLNSPQAAMILWAIGGIISMAGSLTYAELGAAINRSGGESAYLQIAYTRPRNFISYLFSFMFIVAIRPGTISAVLQAVAQYSWYLISDNASELNSKRGWENGWPFWRLKLIAIITLAIITGYHMYSTRLANYINQTFAGIKMVVLTTIAIAGLVKLPSILSNHPNNWLDPIEETRGFSDFSFSFILVGK
;
A
#
# COMPACT_ATOMS: atom_id res chain seq x y z
N MET A 1 33.86 26.49 -1.12
CA MET A 1 32.51 26.36 -0.50
C MET A 1 31.81 25.04 -0.86
N ASN A 2 32.37 24.18 -1.73
CA ASN A 2 31.72 22.95 -2.21
C ASN A 2 31.76 21.75 -1.23
N ASN A 3 32.66 21.77 -0.22
CA ASN A 3 32.86 20.60 0.66
C ASN A 3 31.93 20.56 1.89
N VAL A 4 31.11 21.60 2.13
CA VAL A 4 30.17 21.65 3.26
C VAL A 4 28.78 21.15 2.86
N GLU A 5 28.35 21.39 1.61
CA GLU A 5 27.07 20.88 1.10
C GLU A 5 27.07 19.35 0.93
N GLU A 6 28.20 18.76 0.55
CA GLU A 6 28.32 17.31 0.34
C GLU A 6 28.20 16.52 1.66
N ARG A 7 28.65 17.10 2.78
CA ARG A 7 28.58 16.46 4.12
C ARG A 7 27.18 16.40 4.73
N ASN A 8 26.19 17.09 4.17
CA ASN A 8 24.83 17.15 4.73
C ASN A 8 23.79 16.32 3.95
N ARG A 9 24.16 15.66 2.86
CA ARG A 9 23.28 14.68 2.20
C ARG A 9 23.32 13.36 2.97
N LEU A 10 22.47 13.25 3.99
CA LEU A 10 22.29 12.04 4.80
C LEU A 10 21.88 10.81 3.96
N ILE A 11 21.32 11.02 2.77
CA ILE A 11 20.83 9.96 1.87
C ILE A 11 21.16 10.38 0.42
N GLY A 12 21.83 9.52 -0.34
CA GLY A 12 22.10 9.73 -1.76
C GLY A 12 20.83 9.60 -2.62
N THR A 13 20.81 10.19 -3.83
CA THR A 13 19.63 10.22 -4.70
C THR A 13 19.02 8.83 -4.96
N LEU A 14 19.86 7.84 -5.28
CA LEU A 14 19.40 6.46 -5.51
C LEU A 14 18.78 5.83 -4.26
N ALA A 15 19.37 6.09 -3.09
CA ALA A 15 18.81 5.62 -1.82
C ALA A 15 17.49 6.33 -1.49
N GLY A 16 17.36 7.62 -1.82
CA GLY A 16 16.11 8.38 -1.68
C GLY A 16 15.00 7.85 -2.60
N ILE A 17 15.31 7.58 -3.87
CA ILE A 17 14.37 6.96 -4.82
C ILE A 17 13.94 5.58 -4.32
N GLY A 18 14.90 4.74 -3.92
CA GLY A 18 14.62 3.41 -3.38
C GLY A 18 13.73 3.43 -2.14
N MET A 19 13.98 4.35 -1.21
CA MET A 19 13.12 4.54 -0.03
C MET A 19 11.72 5.03 -0.41
N ASN A 20 11.59 5.91 -1.39
CA ASN A 20 10.30 6.39 -1.86
C ASN A 20 9.49 5.26 -2.51
N VAL A 21 10.09 4.50 -3.44
CA VAL A 21 9.46 3.33 -4.08
C VAL A 21 9.01 2.32 -3.02
N ASN A 22 9.87 2.05 -2.04
CA ASN A 22 9.53 1.18 -0.92
C ASN A 22 8.35 1.71 -0.10
N ASN A 23 8.24 3.02 0.12
CA ASN A 23 7.15 3.62 0.88
C ASN A 23 5.82 3.61 0.11
N VAL A 24 5.86 3.84 -1.20
CA VAL A 24 4.66 3.86 -2.07
C VAL A 24 4.11 2.45 -2.27
N ILE A 25 4.98 1.45 -2.46
CA ILE A 25 4.57 0.05 -2.64
C ILE A 25 4.26 -0.55 -1.25
N GLY A 26 3.03 -0.33 -0.76
CA GLY A 26 2.56 -0.82 0.53
C GLY A 26 1.78 -2.14 0.47
N ALA A 27 1.15 -2.52 1.59
CA ALA A 27 0.28 -3.69 1.67
C ALA A 27 -0.94 -3.64 0.73
N GLY A 28 -1.32 -2.44 0.27
CA GLY A 28 -2.46 -2.23 -0.62
C GLY A 28 -2.35 -2.98 -1.95
N ILE A 29 -1.15 -3.17 -2.51
CA ILE A 29 -1.01 -3.92 -3.77
C ILE A 29 -1.42 -5.39 -3.64
N PHE A 30 -1.38 -5.95 -2.42
CA PHE A 30 -1.78 -7.34 -2.16
C PHE A 30 -3.28 -7.47 -1.83
N THR A 31 -3.90 -6.44 -1.23
CA THR A 31 -5.30 -6.47 -0.81
C THR A 31 -6.25 -5.83 -1.81
N THR A 32 -5.87 -4.70 -2.40
CA THR A 32 -6.73 -3.86 -3.25
C THR A 32 -7.17 -4.54 -4.54
N PRO A 33 -6.32 -5.29 -5.29
CA PRO A 33 -6.77 -5.93 -6.52
C PRO A 33 -7.96 -6.88 -6.31
N GLY A 34 -7.98 -7.64 -5.22
CA GLY A 34 -9.10 -8.52 -4.88
C GLY A 34 -10.38 -7.76 -4.53
N MET A 35 -10.27 -6.61 -3.86
CA MET A 35 -11.43 -5.75 -3.55
C MET A 35 -12.00 -5.08 -4.82
N VAL A 36 -11.12 -4.59 -5.70
CA VAL A 36 -11.51 -4.01 -6.99
C VAL A 36 -12.19 -5.05 -7.86
N TRP A 37 -11.64 -6.28 -7.91
CA TRP A 37 -12.25 -7.39 -8.63
C TRP A 37 -13.66 -7.69 -8.12
N LYS A 38 -13.84 -7.86 -6.80
CA LYS A 38 -15.16 -8.13 -6.21
C LYS A 38 -16.21 -7.05 -6.50
N SER A 39 -15.77 -5.81 -6.72
CA SER A 39 -16.65 -4.66 -6.95
C SER A 39 -17.02 -4.48 -8.42
N LEU A 40 -16.08 -4.73 -9.33
CA LEU A 40 -16.27 -4.49 -10.77
C LEU A 40 -16.64 -5.77 -11.54
N ASN A 41 -16.17 -6.94 -11.08
CA ASN A 41 -16.27 -8.21 -11.79
C ASN A 41 -15.86 -8.09 -13.27
N SER A 42 -14.86 -7.26 -13.59
CA SER A 42 -14.43 -7.03 -14.97
C SER A 42 -12.93 -6.72 -15.00
N PRO A 43 -12.11 -7.54 -15.70
CA PRO A 43 -10.66 -7.32 -15.76
C PRO A 43 -10.30 -6.02 -16.50
N GLN A 44 -11.06 -5.65 -17.53
CA GLN A 44 -10.82 -4.45 -18.32
C GLN A 44 -11.13 -3.19 -17.51
N ALA A 45 -12.29 -3.18 -16.83
CA ALA A 45 -12.66 -2.08 -15.97
C ALA A 45 -11.63 -1.89 -14.84
N ALA A 46 -11.13 -2.99 -14.27
CA ALA A 46 -10.06 -2.93 -13.27
C ALA A 46 -8.77 -2.32 -13.84
N MET A 47 -8.32 -2.75 -15.02
CA MET A 47 -7.10 -2.23 -15.66
C MET A 47 -7.22 -0.74 -16.02
N ILE A 48 -8.36 -0.30 -16.54
CA ILE A 48 -8.62 1.11 -16.84
C ILE A 48 -8.61 1.94 -15.55
N LEU A 49 -9.26 1.45 -14.48
CA LEU A 49 -9.26 2.12 -13.18
C LEU A 49 -7.84 2.27 -12.62
N TRP A 50 -7.01 1.22 -12.74
CA TRP A 50 -5.59 1.27 -12.35
C TRP A 50 -4.80 2.28 -13.19
N ALA A 51 -5.03 2.35 -14.50
CA ALA A 51 -4.37 3.32 -15.38
C ALA A 51 -4.74 4.76 -15.00
N ILE A 52 -6.02 5.04 -14.79
CA ILE A 52 -6.51 6.36 -14.34
C ILE A 52 -5.89 6.73 -12.99
N GLY A 53 -5.91 5.81 -12.02
CA GLY A 53 -5.28 6.02 -10.71
C GLY A 53 -3.78 6.30 -10.81
N GLY A 54 -3.09 5.61 -11.73
CA GLY A 54 -1.67 5.84 -12.04
C GLY A 54 -1.41 7.25 -12.57
N ILE A 55 -2.21 7.74 -13.52
CA ILE A 55 -2.09 9.09 -14.08
C ILE A 55 -2.33 10.16 -13.01
N ILE A 56 -3.39 10.01 -12.19
CA ILE A 56 -3.70 10.94 -11.10
C ILE A 56 -2.56 10.97 -10.07
N SER A 57 -2.05 9.79 -9.70
CA SER A 57 -0.92 9.67 -8.78
C SER A 57 0.37 10.31 -9.33
N MET A 58 0.65 10.11 -10.62
CA MET A 58 1.79 10.71 -11.30
C MET A 58 1.70 12.24 -11.33
N ALA A 59 0.53 12.79 -11.65
CA ALA A 59 0.30 14.23 -11.59
C ALA A 59 0.55 14.79 -10.18
N GLY A 60 0.03 14.14 -9.14
CA GLY A 60 0.29 14.52 -7.75
C GLY A 60 1.78 14.44 -7.37
N SER A 61 2.48 13.38 -7.80
CA SER A 61 3.90 13.20 -7.54
C SER A 61 4.76 14.27 -8.20
N LEU A 62 4.43 14.69 -9.43
CA LEU A 62 5.13 15.77 -10.13
C LEU A 62 4.95 17.11 -9.42
N THR A 63 3.74 17.42 -8.94
CA THR A 63 3.51 18.62 -8.12
C THR A 63 4.35 18.62 -6.84
N TYR A 64 4.46 17.47 -6.16
CA TYR A 64 5.33 17.33 -4.99
C TYR A 64 6.83 17.43 -5.34
N ALA A 65 7.23 16.95 -6.52
CA ALA A 65 8.61 17.08 -6.98
C ALA A 65 8.98 18.55 -7.25
N GLU A 66 8.09 19.31 -7.90
CA GLU A 66 8.26 20.75 -8.11
C GLU A 66 8.34 21.50 -6.78
N LEU A 67 7.42 21.21 -5.87
CA LEU A 67 7.38 21.83 -4.54
C LEU A 67 8.61 21.50 -3.69
N GLY A 68 9.08 20.25 -3.76
CA GLY A 68 10.31 19.81 -3.11
C GLY A 68 11.58 20.42 -3.68
N ALA A 69 11.61 20.71 -4.98
CA ALA A 69 12.71 21.42 -5.62
C ALA A 69 12.68 22.93 -5.30
N ALA A 70 11.49 23.54 -5.23
CA ALA A 70 11.30 24.95 -4.97
C ALA A 70 11.53 25.33 -3.49
N ILE A 71 11.13 24.45 -2.56
CA ILE A 71 11.18 24.72 -1.12
C ILE A 71 12.19 23.80 -0.42
N ASN A 72 13.42 24.30 -0.28
CA ASN A 72 14.51 23.63 0.44
C ASN A 72 14.46 23.88 1.95
N ARG A 73 13.32 23.57 2.60
CA ARG A 73 13.17 23.63 4.06
C ARG A 73 12.81 22.26 4.63
N SER A 74 13.46 21.90 5.72
CA SER A 74 13.09 20.71 6.51
C SER A 74 11.67 20.86 7.06
N GLY A 75 10.86 19.80 6.94
CA GLY A 75 9.49 19.77 7.50
C GLY A 75 8.40 19.25 6.56
N GLY A 76 8.75 18.90 5.31
CA GLY A 76 7.81 18.28 4.36
C GLY A 76 6.59 19.14 4.07
N GLU A 77 5.40 18.52 4.04
CA GLU A 77 4.13 19.18 3.74
C GLU A 77 3.82 20.31 4.71
N SER A 78 4.21 20.16 5.98
CA SER A 78 4.00 21.18 7.00
C SER A 78 4.80 22.46 6.67
N ALA A 79 6.02 22.32 6.16
CA ALA A 79 6.84 23.46 5.73
C ALA A 79 6.24 24.14 4.48
N TYR A 80 5.71 23.36 3.53
CA TYR A 80 5.04 23.90 2.35
C TYR A 80 3.81 24.73 2.74
N LEU A 81 3.00 24.22 3.66
CA LEU A 81 1.80 24.91 4.15
C LEU A 81 2.13 26.20 4.91
N GLN A 82 3.25 26.27 5.64
CA GLN A 82 3.68 27.51 6.31
C GLN A 82 4.04 28.63 5.33
N ILE A 83 4.56 28.26 4.15
CA ILE A 83 4.92 29.23 3.11
C ILE A 83 3.68 29.65 2.32
N ALA A 84 2.82 28.69 1.96
CA ALA A 84 1.59 28.96 1.22
C ALA A 84 0.57 29.76 2.04
N TYR A 85 0.44 29.45 3.34
CA TYR A 85 -0.54 30.07 4.24
C TYR A 85 0.15 30.84 5.36
N THR A 86 0.34 32.14 5.14
CA THR A 86 1.08 33.02 6.06
C THR A 86 0.21 33.62 7.18
N ARG A 87 -1.12 33.63 7.03
CA ARG A 87 -2.06 34.21 8.01
C ARG A 87 -3.28 33.30 8.25
N PRO A 88 -3.68 33.05 9.51
CA PRO A 88 -2.89 33.23 10.73
C PRO A 88 -1.65 32.34 10.73
N ARG A 89 -0.54 32.85 11.30
CA ARG A 89 0.78 32.22 11.18
C ARG A 89 0.77 30.79 11.73
N ASN A 90 1.28 29.84 10.95
CA ASN A 90 1.41 28.41 11.28
C ASN A 90 0.11 27.65 11.56
N PHE A 91 -1.07 28.29 11.48
CA PHE A 91 -2.32 27.64 11.86
C PHE A 91 -2.67 26.45 10.97
N ILE A 92 -2.61 26.63 9.64
CA ILE A 92 -2.91 25.56 8.68
C ILE A 92 -1.91 24.41 8.78
N SER A 93 -0.62 24.74 8.93
CA SER A 93 0.44 23.75 9.13
C SER A 93 0.26 22.97 10.44
N TYR A 94 -0.17 23.62 11.52
CA TYR A 94 -0.51 22.97 12.78
C TYR A 94 -1.72 22.03 12.62
N LEU A 95 -2.82 22.51 12.04
CA LEU A 95 -4.02 21.70 11.80
C LEU A 95 -3.71 20.48 10.93
N PHE A 96 -2.91 20.65 9.87
CA PHE A 96 -2.46 19.55 9.05
C PHE A 96 -1.65 18.54 9.86
N SER A 97 -0.65 19.00 10.63
CA SER A 97 0.20 18.13 11.45
C SER A 97 -0.60 17.40 12.54
N PHE A 98 -1.59 18.07 13.13
CA PHE A 98 -2.52 17.49 14.10
C PHE A 98 -3.37 16.38 13.46
N MET A 99 -4.04 16.66 12.34
CA MET A 99 -4.81 15.67 11.58
C MET A 99 -3.94 14.50 11.12
N PHE A 100 -2.70 14.79 10.73
CA PHE A 100 -1.76 13.78 10.28
C PHE A 100 -1.39 12.79 11.39
N ILE A 101 -1.12 13.27 12.60
CA ILE A 101 -0.73 12.45 13.74
C ILE A 101 -1.95 11.74 14.37
N VAL A 102 -3.10 12.41 14.45
CA VAL A 102 -4.28 11.89 15.17
C VAL A 102 -5.14 10.97 14.30
N ALA A 103 -5.28 11.27 13.00
CA ALA A 103 -6.19 10.54 12.12
C ALA A 103 -5.46 9.76 11.03
N ILE A 104 -4.61 10.43 10.24
CA ILE A 104 -4.03 9.83 9.03
C ILE A 104 -3.05 8.70 9.38
N ARG A 105 -2.03 8.97 10.20
CA ARG A 105 -1.02 7.97 10.57
C ARG A 105 -1.61 6.76 11.30
N PRO A 106 -2.46 6.91 12.34
CA PRO A 106 -3.08 5.76 12.99
C PRO A 106 -4.02 4.99 12.06
N GLY A 107 -4.77 5.68 11.19
CA GLY A 107 -5.66 5.05 10.22
C GLY A 107 -4.89 4.17 9.22
N THR A 108 -3.79 4.67 8.66
CA THR A 108 -2.95 3.91 7.74
C THR A 108 -2.33 2.68 8.41
N ILE A 109 -1.80 2.82 9.64
CA ILE A 109 -1.25 1.70 10.42
C ILE A 109 -2.34 0.65 10.71
N SER A 110 -3.53 1.08 11.12
CA SER A 110 -4.66 0.20 11.40
C SER A 110 -5.08 -0.62 10.17
N ALA A 111 -5.15 -0.01 8.99
CA ALA A 111 -5.46 -0.71 7.74
C ALA A 111 -4.42 -1.78 7.39
N VAL A 112 -3.13 -1.48 7.57
CA VAL A 112 -2.04 -2.44 7.33
C VAL A 112 -2.09 -3.60 8.31
N LEU A 113 -2.27 -3.33 9.61
CA LEU A 113 -2.40 -4.36 10.63
C LEU A 113 -3.61 -5.28 10.40
N GLN A 114 -4.72 -4.71 9.91
CA GLN A 114 -5.90 -5.49 9.54
C GLN A 114 -5.59 -6.47 8.40
N ALA A 115 -4.82 -6.05 7.40
CA ALA A 115 -4.38 -6.93 6.32
C ALA A 115 -3.47 -8.04 6.86
N VAL A 116 -2.48 -7.70 7.69
CA VAL A 116 -1.57 -8.68 8.32
C VAL A 116 -2.36 -9.72 9.10
N ALA A 117 -3.32 -9.31 9.94
CA ALA A 117 -4.13 -10.23 10.70
C ALA A 117 -4.92 -11.21 9.83
N GLN A 118 -5.51 -10.73 8.73
CA GLN A 118 -6.27 -11.57 7.80
C GLN A 118 -5.38 -12.60 7.11
N TYR A 119 -4.23 -12.17 6.58
CA TYR A 119 -3.29 -13.10 5.92
C TYR A 119 -2.68 -14.10 6.91
N SER A 120 -2.30 -13.66 8.11
CA SER A 120 -1.80 -14.56 9.15
C SER A 120 -2.83 -15.59 9.59
N TRP A 121 -4.09 -15.20 9.71
CA TRP A 121 -5.17 -16.13 10.07
C TRP A 121 -5.43 -17.15 8.96
N TYR A 122 -5.43 -16.70 7.71
CA TYR A 122 -5.61 -17.56 6.54
C TYR A 122 -4.57 -18.69 6.50
N LEU A 123 -3.31 -18.39 6.83
CA LEU A 123 -2.22 -19.39 6.89
C LEU A 123 -2.43 -20.51 7.93
N ILE A 124 -3.21 -20.25 8.98
CA ILE A 124 -3.35 -21.18 10.12
C ILE A 124 -4.65 -21.97 10.02
N SER A 125 -5.74 -21.34 9.57
CA SER A 125 -7.09 -21.88 9.73
C SER A 125 -7.80 -22.27 8.43
N ASP A 126 -7.22 -21.96 7.26
CA ASP A 126 -7.80 -22.14 5.89
C ASP A 126 -9.26 -21.67 5.70
N ASN A 127 -9.82 -21.00 6.70
CA ASN A 127 -11.19 -20.54 6.76
C ASN A 127 -11.21 -19.02 6.78
N ALA A 128 -11.86 -18.43 5.78
CA ALA A 128 -12.18 -17.02 5.79
C ALA A 128 -13.13 -16.74 6.96
N SER A 129 -12.75 -15.84 7.87
CA SER A 129 -13.65 -15.43 8.96
C SER A 129 -14.85 -14.68 8.36
N GLU A 130 -16.05 -15.25 8.50
CA GLU A 130 -17.28 -14.56 8.12
C GLU A 130 -17.53 -13.38 9.08
N LEU A 131 -17.64 -12.17 8.51
CA LEU A 131 -18.19 -11.02 9.24
C LEU A 131 -19.72 -11.07 9.12
N ASN A 132 -20.39 -11.28 10.24
CA ASN A 132 -21.86 -11.41 10.27
C ASN A 132 -22.58 -10.06 10.45
N SER A 133 -21.90 -9.02 10.95
CA SER A 133 -22.45 -7.67 11.14
C SER A 133 -21.48 -6.57 10.70
N LYS A 134 -22.05 -5.47 10.18
CA LYS A 134 -21.32 -4.21 9.89
C LYS A 134 -20.80 -3.53 11.18
N ARG A 135 -21.41 -3.83 12.33
CA ARG A 135 -20.95 -3.33 13.64
C ARG A 135 -19.98 -4.32 14.26
N GLY A 136 -18.74 -3.90 14.45
CA GLY A 136 -17.66 -4.76 14.95
C GLY A 136 -17.97 -5.45 16.29
N TRP A 137 -18.67 -4.77 17.18
CA TRP A 137 -19.03 -5.26 18.52
C TRP A 137 -20.07 -6.39 18.52
N GLU A 138 -20.85 -6.50 17.44
CA GLU A 138 -21.88 -7.54 17.27
C GLU A 138 -21.29 -8.80 16.63
N ASN A 139 -20.03 -8.76 16.18
CA ASN A 139 -19.38 -9.91 15.56
C ASN A 139 -18.87 -10.90 16.62
N GLY A 140 -18.96 -12.19 16.29
CA GLY A 140 -18.50 -13.27 17.14
C GLY A 140 -16.97 -13.36 17.27
N TRP A 141 -16.52 -14.40 17.98
CA TRP A 141 -15.10 -14.66 18.25
C TRP A 141 -14.14 -14.59 17.05
N PRO A 142 -14.50 -15.04 15.83
CA PRO A 142 -13.61 -14.91 14.67
C PRO A 142 -13.15 -13.48 14.39
N PHE A 143 -14.03 -12.48 14.57
CA PHE A 143 -13.68 -11.07 14.40
C PHE A 143 -12.67 -10.60 15.44
N TRP A 144 -12.92 -10.91 16.71
CA TRP A 144 -12.04 -10.49 17.81
C TRP A 144 -10.67 -11.17 17.76
N ARG A 145 -10.58 -12.40 17.25
CA ARG A 145 -9.28 -13.06 17.00
C ARG A 145 -8.41 -12.26 16.02
N LEU A 146 -8.98 -11.80 14.90
CA LEU A 146 -8.25 -10.95 13.96
C LEU A 146 -7.79 -9.63 14.60
N LYS A 147 -8.63 -9.02 15.45
CA LYS A 147 -8.25 -7.80 16.18
C LYS A 147 -7.12 -8.03 17.16
N LEU A 148 -7.12 -9.15 17.88
CA LEU A 148 -6.04 -9.51 18.79
C LEU A 148 -4.72 -9.76 18.05
N ILE A 149 -4.75 -10.46 16.91
CA ILE A 149 -3.56 -10.65 16.07
C ILE A 149 -3.01 -9.29 15.64
N ALA A 150 -3.85 -8.38 15.14
CA ALA A 150 -3.44 -7.04 14.74
C ALA A 150 -2.80 -6.25 15.90
N ILE A 151 -3.40 -6.29 17.10
CA ILE A 151 -2.88 -5.58 18.29
C ILE A 151 -1.53 -6.17 18.73
N ILE A 152 -1.41 -7.50 18.77
CA ILE A 152 -0.16 -8.19 19.13
C ILE A 152 0.93 -7.85 18.12
N THR A 153 0.64 -7.90 16.82
CA THR A 153 1.58 -7.50 15.77
C THR A 153 2.05 -6.05 15.95
N LEU A 154 1.13 -5.12 16.24
CA LEU A 154 1.50 -3.72 16.51
C LEU A 154 2.42 -3.60 17.72
N ALA A 155 2.11 -4.29 18.82
CA ALA A 155 2.93 -4.26 20.03
C ALA A 155 4.34 -4.79 19.76
N ILE A 156 4.48 -5.88 19.00
CA ILE A 156 5.77 -6.45 18.60
C ILE A 156 6.57 -5.45 17.75
N ILE A 157 5.96 -4.92 16.69
CA ILE A 157 6.63 -3.94 15.80
C ILE A 157 7.07 -2.72 16.60
N THR A 158 6.21 -2.23 17.50
CA THR A 158 6.50 -1.05 18.34
C THR A 158 7.64 -1.34 19.31
N GLY A 159 7.59 -2.44 20.06
CA GLY A 159 8.64 -2.83 20.99
C GLY A 159 9.99 -3.03 20.29
N TYR A 160 9.97 -3.61 19.09
CA TYR A 160 11.17 -3.77 18.28
C TYR A 160 11.77 -2.43 17.81
N HIS A 161 10.94 -1.50 17.35
CA HIS A 161 11.40 -0.16 16.97
C HIS A 161 11.92 0.64 18.19
N MET A 162 11.32 0.45 19.36
CA MET A 162 11.80 1.06 20.61
C MET A 162 13.14 0.48 21.07
N TYR A 163 13.37 -0.83 20.88
CA TYR A 163 14.61 -1.49 21.27
C TYR A 163 15.80 -1.08 20.38
N SER A 164 15.62 -1.07 19.06
CA SER A 164 16.67 -0.62 18.14
C SER A 164 16.13 -0.16 16.80
N THR A 165 16.21 1.14 16.55
CA THR A 165 15.85 1.75 15.27
C THR A 165 16.76 1.31 14.13
N ARG A 166 18.03 0.99 14.43
CA ARG A 166 18.98 0.50 13.42
C ARG A 166 18.59 -0.89 12.91
N LEU A 167 18.31 -1.81 13.83
CA LEU A 167 17.83 -3.15 13.46
C LEU A 167 16.51 -3.04 12.69
N ALA A 168 15.58 -2.21 13.17
CA ALA A 168 14.31 -1.99 12.50
C ALA A 168 14.45 -1.54 11.05
N ASN A 169 15.38 -0.62 10.79
CA ASN A 169 15.68 -0.18 9.44
C ASN A 169 16.23 -1.31 8.57
N TYR A 170 17.12 -2.16 9.09
CA TYR A 170 17.62 -3.33 8.35
C TYR A 170 16.49 -4.30 7.99
N ILE A 171 15.61 -4.65 8.94
CA ILE A 171 14.47 -5.55 8.66
C ILE A 171 13.53 -4.93 7.62
N ASN A 172 13.19 -3.65 7.77
CA ASN A 172 12.31 -2.96 6.83
C ASN A 172 12.89 -2.95 5.40
N GLN A 173 14.20 -2.78 5.26
CA GLN A 173 14.88 -2.77 3.97
C GLN A 173 14.99 -4.18 3.36
N THR A 174 15.15 -5.23 4.18
CA THR A 174 15.08 -6.62 3.71
C THR A 174 13.68 -6.98 3.22
N PHE A 175 12.63 -6.63 3.97
CA PHE A 175 11.25 -6.83 3.53
C PHE A 175 10.92 -6.02 2.26
N ALA A 176 11.53 -4.84 2.10
CA ALA A 176 11.46 -4.08 0.87
C ALA A 176 12.03 -4.85 -0.33
N GLY A 177 13.19 -5.49 -0.17
CA GLY A 177 13.77 -6.33 -1.22
C GLY A 177 12.86 -7.50 -1.57
N ILE A 178 12.41 -8.24 -0.55
CA ILE A 178 11.54 -9.42 -0.72
C ILE A 178 10.26 -9.05 -1.46
N LYS A 179 9.55 -8.00 -1.04
CA LYS A 179 8.29 -7.61 -1.70
C LYS A 179 8.50 -7.23 -3.16
N MET A 180 9.61 -6.58 -3.50
CA MET A 180 9.90 -6.19 -4.89
C MET A 180 10.16 -7.41 -5.77
N VAL A 181 10.89 -8.41 -5.25
CA VAL A 181 11.10 -9.68 -5.96
C VAL A 181 9.78 -10.40 -6.19
N VAL A 182 8.94 -10.52 -5.16
CA VAL A 182 7.62 -11.17 -5.26
C VAL A 182 6.74 -10.49 -6.31
N LEU A 183 6.64 -9.16 -6.28
CA LEU A 183 5.82 -8.40 -7.25
C LEU A 183 6.35 -8.55 -8.67
N THR A 184 7.67 -8.54 -8.85
CA THR A 184 8.29 -8.72 -10.16
C THR A 184 7.99 -10.11 -10.71
N THR A 185 8.10 -11.15 -9.89
CA THR A 185 7.74 -12.53 -10.28
C THR A 185 6.28 -12.63 -10.68
N ILE A 186 5.36 -12.05 -9.90
CA ILE A 186 3.92 -12.05 -10.22
C ILE A 186 3.66 -11.33 -11.54
N ALA A 187 4.29 -10.17 -11.78
CA ALA A 187 4.14 -9.42 -13.02
C ALA A 187 4.63 -10.21 -14.24
N ILE A 188 5.82 -10.81 -14.15
CA ILE A 188 6.38 -11.64 -15.23
C ILE A 188 5.48 -12.84 -15.51
N ALA A 189 5.02 -13.56 -14.48
CA ALA A 189 4.12 -14.70 -14.64
C ALA A 189 2.81 -14.30 -15.33
N GLY A 190 2.25 -13.14 -14.98
CA GLY A 190 1.08 -12.57 -15.65
C GLY A 190 1.33 -12.28 -17.14
N LEU A 191 2.45 -11.64 -17.48
CA LEU A 191 2.82 -11.33 -18.87
C LEU A 191 3.03 -12.59 -19.71
N VAL A 192 3.65 -13.63 -19.15
CA VAL A 192 3.86 -14.91 -19.86
C VAL A 192 2.54 -15.62 -20.16
N LYS A 193 1.55 -15.53 -19.25
CA LYS A 193 0.23 -16.18 -19.42
C LYS A 193 -0.75 -15.34 -20.23
N LEU A 194 -0.49 -14.06 -20.44
CA LEU A 194 -1.38 -13.16 -21.16
C LEU A 194 -1.74 -13.65 -22.58
N PRO A 195 -0.79 -14.08 -23.44
CA PRO A 195 -1.13 -14.50 -24.81
C PRO A 195 -2.10 -15.70 -24.86
N SER A 196 -1.97 -16.66 -23.95
CA SER A 196 -2.85 -17.83 -23.90
C SER A 196 -4.25 -17.49 -23.41
N ILE A 197 -4.38 -16.50 -22.51
CA ILE A 197 -5.68 -15.98 -22.07
C ILE A 197 -6.37 -15.26 -23.23
N LEU A 198 -5.63 -14.45 -23.98
CA LEU A 198 -6.15 -13.73 -25.15
C LEU A 198 -6.63 -14.69 -26.25
N SER A 199 -5.94 -15.80 -26.48
CA SER A 199 -6.35 -16.80 -27.48
C SER A 199 -7.58 -17.60 -27.06
N ASN A 200 -7.69 -17.93 -25.77
CA ASN A 200 -8.79 -18.77 -25.26
C ASN A 200 -10.08 -17.98 -25.03
N HIS A 201 -9.98 -16.67 -24.82
CA HIS A 201 -11.13 -15.79 -24.55
C HIS A 201 -11.04 -14.48 -25.34
N PRO A 202 -11.17 -14.54 -26.68
CA PRO A 202 -11.02 -13.37 -27.55
C PRO A 202 -12.07 -12.28 -27.26
N ASN A 203 -13.28 -12.68 -26.82
CA ASN A 203 -14.40 -11.77 -26.59
C ASN A 203 -14.41 -11.13 -25.19
N ASN A 204 -13.51 -11.52 -24.29
CA ASN A 204 -13.46 -10.93 -22.94
C ASN A 204 -13.32 -9.40 -23.00
N TRP A 205 -12.66 -8.86 -24.03
CA TRP A 205 -12.47 -7.43 -24.25
C TRP A 205 -13.67 -6.71 -24.85
N LEU A 206 -14.61 -7.45 -25.45
CA LEU A 206 -15.77 -6.92 -26.18
C LEU A 206 -17.03 -6.91 -25.31
N ASP A 207 -17.22 -7.93 -24.47
CA ASP A 207 -18.35 -8.04 -23.53
C ASP A 207 -17.88 -8.01 -22.06
N PRO A 208 -17.31 -6.89 -21.57
CA PRO A 208 -16.65 -6.83 -20.27
C PRO A 208 -17.59 -6.95 -19.06
N ILE A 209 -18.91 -6.97 -19.26
CA ILE A 209 -19.93 -6.88 -18.19
C ILE A 209 -20.90 -8.08 -18.20
N GLU A 210 -21.12 -8.76 -19.34
CA GLU A 210 -22.17 -9.78 -19.45
C GLU A 210 -21.69 -11.24 -19.26
N GLU A 211 -20.39 -11.53 -19.40
CA GLU A 211 -19.84 -12.87 -19.16
C GLU A 211 -18.67 -12.87 -18.15
N THR A 212 -18.98 -12.98 -16.85
CA THR A 212 -17.94 -13.37 -15.88
C THR A 212 -17.91 -14.86 -15.63
N ARG A 213 -16.95 -15.54 -16.27
CA ARG A 213 -16.36 -16.76 -15.70
C ARG A 213 -15.48 -16.38 -14.52
N GLY A 214 -15.48 -17.23 -13.50
CA GLY A 214 -15.08 -16.90 -12.13
C GLY A 214 -13.64 -16.39 -11.96
N PHE A 215 -13.39 -15.77 -10.80
CA PHE A 215 -12.07 -15.32 -10.34
C PHE A 215 -10.97 -16.40 -10.43
N SER A 216 -11.35 -17.68 -10.47
CA SER A 216 -10.47 -18.83 -10.69
C SER A 216 -9.65 -18.75 -11.99
N ASP A 217 -10.18 -18.12 -13.04
CA ASP A 217 -9.55 -18.11 -14.36
C ASP A 217 -8.42 -17.07 -14.45
N PHE A 218 -8.47 -16.05 -13.57
CA PHE A 218 -7.55 -14.91 -13.56
C PHE A 218 -6.70 -14.80 -12.30
N SER A 219 -7.08 -15.47 -11.21
CA SER A 219 -6.40 -15.35 -9.93
C SER A 219 -5.29 -16.37 -9.76
N PHE A 220 -4.04 -15.91 -9.83
CA PHE A 220 -2.86 -16.70 -9.44
C PHE A 220 -2.91 -17.18 -7.99
N SER A 221 -3.74 -16.57 -7.12
CA SER A 221 -3.86 -16.95 -5.71
C SER A 221 -4.40 -18.38 -5.52
N PHE A 222 -5.13 -18.93 -6.49
CA PHE A 222 -5.65 -20.31 -6.44
C PHE A 222 -4.71 -21.36 -7.02
N ILE A 223 -3.60 -20.96 -7.67
CA ILE A 223 -2.60 -21.91 -8.18
C ILE A 223 -1.64 -22.36 -7.05
N LEU A 224 -1.51 -21.56 -5.99
CA LEU A 224 -0.68 -21.88 -4.81
C LEU A 224 -1.48 -22.47 -3.64
N VAL A 225 -2.81 -22.31 -3.62
CA VAL A 225 -3.70 -22.98 -2.68
C VAL A 225 -4.48 -24.02 -3.48
N GLY A 226 -3.97 -25.24 -3.49
CA GLY A 226 -4.61 -26.33 -4.21
C GLY A 226 -5.97 -26.68 -3.62
N LYS A 227 -6.99 -26.55 -4.47
CA LYS A 227 -8.38 -27.05 -4.36
C LYS A 227 -9.26 -26.45 -3.27
#